data_AF-A0A5S9M2T3-F1
#
_entry.id   AF-A0A5S9M2T3-F1
#
_cell.length_a   1.000
_cell.length_b   1.000
_cell.length_c   1.000
_cell.angle_alpha   90.00
_cell.angle_beta   90.00
_cell.angle_gamma   90.00
#
_symmetry.space_group_name_H-M   'P 1'
#
loop_
_entity.id
_entity.type
_entity.pdbx_description
1 polymer ?
#
loop_
_entity_poly.entity_id
_entity_poly.type
_entity_poly.pdbx_seq_one_letter_code
_entity_poly.pdbx_strand_id
1 'polypeptide(L)'
;MSVINITTAFDQLFNTNTRRMDIRHSGEIASEKFKILYESKEHIHPVTKEERERLQNEWLSLAKKENHKLRIWKKGQTISVPEDEFDAYLVKMAKRLHQSAPEEEYIVTPRLIGEVIGHLDQCIGDDFIEYRLKTLIDQGFFFDMKGKRTSMRYYSFKLTEFGQNSKKMGMLSRVCGSSFCEN
;
A
#
# COMPACT_ATOMS: atom_id res chain seq x y z
N MET A 1 17.57 13.51 -21.38
CA MET A 1 17.16 12.46 -20.43
C MET A 1 15.80 11.98 -20.86
N SER A 2 15.55 10.68 -20.87
CA SER A 2 14.26 10.13 -21.29
C SER A 2 13.74 9.19 -20.22
N VAL A 3 12.42 9.10 -20.09
CA VAL A 3 11.74 8.21 -19.16
C VAL A 3 10.83 7.26 -19.93
N ILE A 4 10.64 6.05 -19.40
CA ILE A 4 9.73 5.07 -19.98
C ILE A 4 8.59 4.86 -18.99
N ASN A 5 7.35 5.08 -19.44
CA ASN A 5 6.18 4.68 -18.66
C ASN A 5 5.98 3.18 -18.82
N ILE A 6 6.62 2.42 -17.93
CA ILE A 6 6.59 0.95 -17.97
C ILE A 6 5.17 0.39 -17.86
N THR A 7 4.28 1.01 -17.08
CA THR A 7 2.92 0.52 -16.86
C THR A 7 2.11 0.60 -18.15
N THR A 8 2.16 1.75 -18.83
CA THR A 8 1.50 1.91 -20.14
C THR A 8 2.12 1.02 -21.20
N ALA A 9 3.45 0.95 -21.24
CA ALA A 9 4.17 0.14 -22.21
C ALA A 9 3.87 -1.36 -22.06
N PHE A 10 3.83 -1.85 -20.81
CA PHE A 10 3.52 -3.24 -20.52
C PHE A 10 2.07 -3.59 -20.85
N ASP A 11 1.13 -2.70 -20.52
CA ASP A 11 -0.29 -2.90 -20.86
C ASP A 11 -0.48 -3.01 -22.37
N GLN A 12 0.18 -2.15 -23.16
CA GLN A 12 0.06 -2.16 -24.61
C GLN A 12 0.73 -3.38 -25.28
N LEU A 13 1.86 -3.84 -24.75
CA LEU A 13 2.67 -4.88 -25.40
C LEU A 13 2.38 -6.30 -24.92
N PHE A 14 1.89 -6.47 -23.69
CA PHE A 14 1.75 -7.81 -23.09
C PHE A 14 0.37 -8.14 -22.55
N ASN A 15 -0.48 -7.14 -22.26
CA ASN A 15 -1.84 -7.43 -21.81
C ASN A 15 -2.73 -7.72 -23.02
N THR A 16 -3.58 -8.73 -22.87
CA THR A 16 -4.57 -9.12 -23.87
C THR A 16 -5.96 -9.14 -23.22
N ASN A 17 -7.02 -9.27 -24.04
CA ASN A 17 -8.39 -9.39 -23.54
C ASN A 17 -8.61 -10.60 -22.61
N THR A 18 -7.73 -11.61 -22.68
CA THR A 18 -7.84 -12.86 -21.90
C THR A 18 -6.82 -12.94 -20.77
N ARG A 19 -5.75 -12.13 -20.79
CA ARG A 19 -4.71 -12.14 -19.77
C ARG A 19 -4.20 -10.73 -19.53
N ARG A 20 -4.51 -10.19 -18.35
CA ARG A 20 -4.06 -8.87 -17.90
C ARG A 20 -3.21 -9.00 -16.64
N MET A 21 -2.13 -8.25 -16.58
CA MET A 21 -1.32 -8.05 -15.37
C MET A 21 -1.09 -6.55 -15.21
N ASP A 22 -1.45 -6.04 -14.03
CA ASP A 22 -1.20 -4.66 -13.67
C ASP A 22 0.11 -4.59 -12.87
N ILE A 23 1.16 -4.08 -13.51
CA ILE A 23 2.48 -3.96 -12.92
C ILE A 23 2.58 -2.69 -12.06
N ARG A 24 3.11 -2.82 -10.84
CA ARG A 24 3.24 -1.71 -9.89
C ARG A 24 4.60 -1.01 -9.97
N HIS A 25 5.66 -1.75 -10.30
CA HIS A 25 7.00 -1.21 -10.48
C HIS A 25 7.85 -2.07 -11.43
N SER A 26 8.98 -1.50 -11.91
CA SER A 26 9.86 -2.17 -12.89
C SER A 26 10.39 -3.51 -12.41
N GLY A 27 10.58 -3.69 -11.10
CA GLY A 27 11.04 -4.94 -10.51
C GLY A 27 10.09 -6.14 -10.66
N GLU A 28 8.83 -5.93 -11.07
CA GLU A 28 7.88 -7.02 -11.33
C GLU A 28 8.02 -7.57 -12.77
N ILE A 29 8.82 -6.93 -13.62
CA ILE A 29 8.97 -7.27 -15.03
C ILE A 29 10.17 -8.19 -15.18
N ALA A 30 9.96 -9.38 -15.76
CA ALA A 30 11.04 -10.29 -16.13
C ALA A 30 12.00 -9.63 -17.13
N SER A 31 13.30 -9.90 -17.00
CA SER A 31 14.37 -9.27 -17.79
C SER A 31 14.14 -9.35 -19.30
N GLU A 32 13.60 -10.46 -19.80
CA GLU A 32 13.32 -10.70 -21.21
C GLU A 32 12.25 -9.73 -21.74
N LYS A 33 11.19 -9.52 -20.96
CA LYS A 33 10.14 -8.55 -21.29
C LYS A 33 10.62 -7.12 -21.15
N PHE A 34 11.44 -6.85 -20.12
CA PHE A 34 11.99 -5.53 -19.90
C PHE A 34 12.88 -5.07 -21.07
N LYS A 35 13.66 -6.00 -21.66
CA LYS A 35 14.44 -5.72 -22.87
C LYS A 35 13.55 -5.24 -24.03
N ILE A 36 12.44 -5.94 -24.29
CA ILE A 36 11.48 -5.57 -25.34
C ILE A 36 10.91 -4.16 -25.08
N LEU A 37 10.52 -3.87 -23.83
CA LEU A 37 10.02 -2.55 -23.44
C LEU A 37 11.06 -1.45 -23.69
N TYR A 38 12.33 -1.71 -23.35
CA TYR A 38 13.41 -0.74 -23.50
C TYR A 38 13.76 -0.47 -24.97
N GLU A 39 13.67 -1.49 -25.82
CA GLU A 39 13.89 -1.37 -27.27
C GLU A 39 12.72 -0.68 -27.98
N SER A 40 11.52 -0.69 -27.39
CA SER A 40 10.35 0.03 -27.91
C SER A 40 10.52 1.55 -27.74
N LYS A 41 10.63 2.26 -28.86
CA LYS A 41 10.72 3.73 -28.87
C LYS A 41 9.39 4.42 -28.60
N GLU A 42 8.26 3.71 -28.73
CA GLU A 42 6.91 4.29 -28.64
C GLU A 42 6.56 4.80 -27.23
N HIS A 43 7.23 4.29 -26.19
CA HIS A 43 6.97 4.64 -24.80
C HIS A 43 8.08 5.48 -24.15
N ILE A 44 9.07 5.88 -24.95
CA ILE A 44 10.17 6.74 -24.50
C ILE A 44 9.69 8.18 -24.57
N HIS A 45 9.50 8.80 -23.41
CA HIS A 45 9.20 10.23 -23.28
C HIS A 45 10.49 11.02 -23.04
N PRO A 46 10.93 11.88 -23.99
CA PRO A 46 12.03 12.80 -23.75
C PRO A 46 11.62 13.82 -22.68
N VAL A 47 12.39 13.90 -21.61
CA VAL A 47 12.14 14.87 -20.54
C VAL A 47 12.76 16.21 -20.92
N THR A 48 11.91 17.21 -21.08
CA THR A 48 12.32 18.60 -21.32
C THR A 48 13.00 19.20 -20.08
N LYS A 49 13.70 20.32 -20.26
CA LYS A 49 14.33 21.01 -19.13
C LYS A 49 13.28 21.53 -18.14
N GLU A 50 12.20 22.06 -18.66
CA GLU A 50 11.07 22.62 -17.91
C GLU A 50 10.36 21.53 -17.08
N GLU A 51 10.12 20.35 -17.65
CA GLU A 51 9.55 19.21 -16.92
C GLU A 51 10.48 18.74 -15.81
N ARG A 52 11.79 18.67 -16.09
CA ARG A 52 12.78 18.28 -15.08
C ARG A 52 12.78 19.27 -13.92
N GLU A 53 12.78 20.57 -14.20
CA GLU A 53 12.73 21.62 -13.18
C GLU A 53 11.43 21.54 -12.37
N ARG A 54 10.29 21.29 -13.02
CA ARG A 54 9.01 21.07 -12.35
C ARG A 54 9.08 19.89 -11.37
N LEU A 55 9.57 18.74 -11.82
CA LEU A 55 9.71 17.54 -10.98
C LEU A 55 10.68 17.76 -9.82
N GLN A 56 11.78 18.47 -10.05
CA GLN A 56 12.75 18.81 -9.00
C GLN A 56 12.12 19.73 -7.94
N ASN A 57 11.37 20.75 -8.36
CA ASN A 57 10.68 21.65 -7.45
C ASN A 57 9.57 20.93 -6.66
N GLU A 58 8.83 20.02 -7.31
CA GLU A 58 7.84 19.16 -6.66
C GLU A 58 8.51 18.28 -5.59
N TRP A 59 9.63 17.63 -5.95
CA TRP A 59 10.40 16.83 -5.01
C TRP A 59 10.92 17.64 -3.81
N LEU A 60 11.47 18.83 -4.04
CA LEU A 60 11.93 19.73 -2.97
C LEU A 60 10.78 20.18 -2.07
N SER A 61 9.60 20.46 -2.63
CA SER A 61 8.39 20.79 -1.87
C SER A 61 7.97 19.62 -0.98
N LEU A 62 8.00 18.39 -1.51
CA LEU A 62 7.73 17.19 -0.73
C LEU A 62 8.79 16.96 0.35
N ALA A 63 10.07 17.16 0.05
CA ALA A 63 11.18 16.95 0.99
C ALA A 63 11.13 17.93 2.18
N LYS A 64 10.75 19.21 1.94
CA LYS A 64 10.63 20.24 2.99
C LYS A 64 9.43 20.02 3.92
N LYS A 65 8.45 19.20 3.52
CA LYS A 65 7.30 18.85 4.38
C LYS A 65 7.72 17.75 5.35
N GLU A 66 8.47 18.15 6.38
CA GLU A 66 9.12 17.27 7.36
C GLU A 66 8.14 16.50 8.27
N ASN A 67 6.87 16.93 8.36
CA ASN A 67 5.93 16.41 9.36
C ASN A 67 5.04 15.23 8.89
N HIS A 68 5.25 14.69 7.69
CA HIS A 68 4.37 13.66 7.14
C HIS A 68 5.12 12.36 6.85
N LYS A 69 4.86 11.34 7.67
CA LYS A 69 5.48 10.02 7.59
C LYS A 69 4.91 9.13 6.47
N LEU A 70 3.69 9.41 6.02
CA LEU A 70 3.02 8.66 4.97
C LEU A 70 2.64 9.56 3.79
N ARG A 71 2.93 9.06 2.58
CA ARG A 71 2.57 9.70 1.31
C ARG A 71 1.84 8.68 0.46
N ILE A 72 0.75 9.12 -0.16
CA ILE A 72 -0.10 8.30 -1.02
C ILE A 72 -0.25 8.94 -2.39
N TRP A 73 -0.54 8.11 -3.38
CA TRP A 73 -0.85 8.55 -4.73
C TRP A 73 -2.36 8.71 -4.89
N LYS A 74 -2.84 9.93 -5.13
CA LYS A 74 -4.26 10.22 -5.32
C LYS A 74 -4.43 11.23 -6.43
N LYS A 75 -5.25 10.91 -7.44
CA LYS A 75 -5.58 11.81 -8.58
C LYS A 75 -4.34 12.37 -9.29
N GLY A 76 -3.33 11.52 -9.52
CA GLY A 76 -2.11 11.90 -10.24
C GLY A 76 -1.14 12.77 -9.44
N GLN A 77 -1.32 12.88 -8.12
CA GLN A 77 -0.46 13.67 -7.25
C GLN A 77 -0.06 12.87 -6.01
N THR A 78 1.14 13.18 -5.51
CA THR A 78 1.60 12.68 -4.21
C THR A 78 1.05 13.59 -3.12
N ILE A 79 0.21 13.04 -2.25
CA ILE A 79 -0.33 13.76 -1.10
C ILE A 79 0.17 13.16 0.20
N SER A 80 0.37 14.03 1.19
CA SER A 80 0.74 13.64 2.54
C SER A 80 -0.50 13.34 3.36
N VAL A 81 -0.47 12.25 4.11
CA VAL A 81 -1.55 11.82 5.00
C VAL A 81 -1.00 11.45 6.38
N PRO A 82 -1.85 11.41 7.41
CA PRO A 82 -1.49 10.85 8.71
C PRO A 82 -0.99 9.40 8.61
N GLU A 83 -0.15 8.97 9.57
CA GLU A 83 0.38 7.60 9.60
C GLU A 83 -0.71 6.54 9.84
N ASP A 84 -1.82 6.93 10.46
CA ASP A 84 -2.96 6.09 10.83
C ASP A 84 -4.06 6.05 9.76
N GLU A 85 -3.86 6.69 8.60
CA GLU A 85 -4.82 6.76 7.49
C GLU A 85 -5.37 5.37 7.10
N PHE A 86 -4.53 4.33 7.17
CA PHE A 86 -4.91 2.95 6.81
C PHE A 86 -5.16 2.03 8.00
N ASP A 87 -5.15 2.52 9.24
CA ASP A 87 -5.36 1.67 10.43
C ASP A 87 -6.77 1.05 10.40
N ALA A 88 -7.78 1.83 10.00
CA ALA A 88 -9.15 1.37 9.84
C ALA A 88 -9.27 0.28 8.75
N TYR A 89 -8.50 0.43 7.67
CA TYR A 89 -8.44 -0.55 6.59
C TYR A 89 -7.74 -1.85 7.05
N LEU A 90 -6.66 -1.73 7.82
CA LEU A 90 -5.94 -2.86 8.40
C LEU A 90 -6.87 -3.71 9.29
N VAL A 91 -7.66 -3.07 10.15
CA VAL A 91 -8.68 -3.74 10.98
C VAL A 91 -9.76 -4.40 10.11
N LYS A 92 -10.21 -3.74 9.03
CA LYS A 92 -11.18 -4.32 8.08
C LYS A 92 -10.63 -5.60 7.44
N MET A 93 -9.37 -5.61 7.01
CA MET A 93 -8.73 -6.78 6.40
C MET A 93 -8.52 -7.91 7.42
N ALA A 94 -8.12 -7.59 8.65
CA ALA A 94 -8.00 -8.56 9.72
C ALA A 94 -9.34 -9.24 10.04
N LYS A 95 -10.44 -8.49 10.06
CA LYS A 95 -11.80 -9.04 10.24
C LYS A 95 -12.17 -10.01 9.15
N ARG A 96 -11.92 -9.62 7.89
CA ARG A 96 -12.19 -10.47 6.73
C ARG A 96 -11.43 -11.79 6.84
N LEU A 97 -10.17 -11.75 7.25
CA LEU A 97 -9.36 -12.95 7.43
C LEU A 97 -9.90 -13.87 8.52
N HIS A 98 -10.26 -13.35 9.71
CA HIS A 98 -10.86 -14.18 10.76
C HIS A 98 -12.23 -14.74 10.36
N GLN A 99 -13.04 -13.99 9.61
CA GLN A 99 -14.32 -14.50 9.08
C GLN A 99 -14.12 -15.64 8.08
N SER A 100 -13.03 -15.60 7.30
CA SER A 100 -12.68 -16.66 6.34
C SER A 100 -12.06 -17.91 6.99
N ALA A 101 -11.59 -17.80 8.23
CA ALA A 101 -10.95 -18.86 8.99
C ALA A 101 -11.43 -18.83 10.47
N PRO A 102 -12.71 -19.16 10.73
CA PRO A 102 -13.32 -18.99 12.06
C PRO A 102 -12.70 -19.88 13.14
N GLU A 103 -12.08 -21.00 12.75
CA GLU A 103 -11.38 -21.92 13.66
C GLU A 103 -9.99 -21.40 14.07
N GLU A 104 -9.43 -20.44 13.33
CA GLU A 104 -8.09 -19.91 13.58
C GLU A 104 -8.16 -18.72 14.53
N GLU A 105 -7.84 -18.98 15.79
CA GLU A 105 -7.79 -17.95 16.82
C GLU A 105 -6.67 -16.92 16.57
N TYR A 106 -5.51 -17.37 16.06
CA TYR A 106 -4.35 -16.52 15.77
C TYR A 106 -3.92 -16.67 14.31
N ILE A 107 -3.84 -15.54 13.61
CA ILE A 107 -3.45 -15.50 12.20
C ILE A 107 -2.00 -15.02 12.10
N VAL A 108 -1.19 -15.71 11.30
CA VAL A 108 0.19 -15.29 11.04
C VAL A 108 0.22 -13.93 10.35
N THR A 109 1.04 -13.01 10.85
CA THR A 109 1.10 -11.62 10.37
C THR A 109 1.35 -11.46 8.87
N PRO A 110 2.20 -12.27 8.21
CA PRO A 110 2.42 -12.12 6.76
C PRO A 110 1.15 -12.30 5.94
N ARG A 111 0.15 -13.06 6.44
CA ARG A 111 -1.13 -13.23 5.77
C ARG A 111 -1.93 -11.94 5.74
N LEU A 112 -1.98 -11.20 6.85
CA LEU A 112 -2.64 -9.89 6.92
C LEU A 112 -1.92 -8.86 6.06
N ILE A 113 -0.59 -8.80 6.14
CA ILE A 113 0.20 -7.86 5.33
C ILE A 113 -0.01 -8.14 3.84
N GLY A 114 0.06 -9.39 3.41
CA GLY A 114 -0.21 -9.78 2.02
C GLY A 114 -1.64 -9.46 1.58
N GLU A 115 -2.63 -9.67 2.45
CA GLU A 115 -4.03 -9.31 2.19
C GLU A 115 -4.21 -7.81 1.96
N VAL A 116 -3.56 -6.99 2.80
CA VAL A 116 -3.57 -5.53 2.69
C VAL A 116 -2.89 -5.11 1.40
N ILE A 117 -1.66 -5.54 1.13
CA ILE A 117 -0.90 -5.16 -0.08
C ILE A 117 -1.62 -5.62 -1.35
N GLY A 118 -2.21 -6.82 -1.33
CA GLY A 118 -2.91 -7.38 -2.49
C GLY A 118 -4.15 -6.58 -2.89
N HIS A 119 -4.83 -5.95 -1.92
CA HIS A 119 -6.08 -5.21 -2.18
C HIS A 119 -5.92 -3.69 -2.09
N LEU A 120 -4.81 -3.21 -1.53
CA LEU A 120 -4.52 -1.80 -1.44
C LEU A 120 -3.89 -1.33 -2.74
N ASP A 121 -4.56 -0.41 -3.42
CA ASP A 121 -4.06 0.26 -4.62
C ASP A 121 -3.11 1.42 -4.27
N GLN A 122 -2.14 1.14 -3.40
CA GLN A 122 -1.10 2.09 -2.97
C GLN A 122 0.21 1.35 -2.82
N CYS A 123 1.30 1.97 -3.24
CA CYS A 123 2.65 1.43 -3.11
C CYS A 123 3.20 1.70 -1.70
N ILE A 124 2.63 1.04 -0.70
CA ILE A 124 3.08 1.09 0.69
C ILE A 124 3.89 -0.17 1.00
N GLY A 125 5.07 0.01 1.60
CA GLY A 125 5.94 -1.09 2.00
C GLY A 125 5.33 -1.96 3.09
N ASP A 126 5.64 -3.25 3.04
CA ASP A 126 5.26 -4.25 4.05
C ASP A 126 5.79 -3.89 5.45
N ASP A 127 7.01 -3.37 5.54
CA ASP A 127 7.61 -2.87 6.78
C ASP A 127 6.78 -1.76 7.43
N PHE A 128 6.20 -0.85 6.64
CA PHE A 128 5.34 0.23 7.16
C PHE A 128 4.02 -0.32 7.69
N ILE A 129 3.42 -1.29 6.99
CA ILE A 129 2.19 -1.95 7.43
C ILE A 129 2.46 -2.73 8.72
N GLU A 130 3.60 -3.43 8.82
CA GLU A 130 4.02 -4.11 10.05
C GLU A 130 4.21 -3.11 11.21
N TYR A 131 4.81 -1.96 10.95
CA TYR A 131 4.95 -0.88 11.93
C TYR A 131 3.58 -0.40 12.44
N ARG A 132 2.60 -0.17 11.55
CA ARG A 132 1.24 0.20 11.95
C ARG A 132 0.56 -0.89 12.76
N LEU A 133 0.68 -2.15 12.35
CA LEU A 133 0.14 -3.28 13.11
C LEU A 133 0.72 -3.35 14.51
N LYS A 134 2.05 -3.24 14.66
CA LYS A 134 2.72 -3.21 15.97
C LYS A 134 2.20 -2.07 16.84
N THR A 135 2.00 -0.89 16.25
CA THR A 135 1.45 0.28 16.94
C THR A 135 0.03 -0.01 17.46
N LEU A 136 -0.83 -0.63 16.66
CA LEU A 136 -2.18 -1.00 17.09
C LEU A 136 -2.22 -2.12 18.13
N ILE A 137 -1.26 -3.06 18.08
CA ILE A 137 -1.06 -4.07 19.13
C ILE A 137 -0.64 -3.39 20.44
N ASP A 138 0.29 -2.42 20.37
CA ASP A 138 0.75 -1.67 21.55
C ASP A 138 -0.33 -0.82 22.20
N GLN A 139 -1.29 -0.34 21.41
CA GLN A 139 -2.49 0.32 21.94
C GLN A 139 -3.43 -0.65 22.67
N GLY A 140 -3.34 -1.96 22.42
CA GLY A 140 -4.07 -3.02 23.13
C GLY A 140 -5.58 -3.09 22.86
N PHE A 141 -6.15 -2.17 22.06
CA PHE A 141 -7.60 -2.12 21.85
C PHE A 141 -8.09 -3.07 20.76
N PHE A 142 -7.34 -3.27 19.67
CA PHE A 142 -7.83 -3.97 18.47
C PHE A 142 -7.20 -5.34 18.25
N PHE A 143 -5.95 -5.52 18.68
CA PHE A 143 -5.17 -6.71 18.38
C PHE A 143 -4.46 -7.24 19.63
N ASP A 144 -4.52 -8.56 19.80
CA ASP A 144 -3.62 -9.33 20.65
C ASP A 144 -2.55 -10.00 19.80
N MET A 145 -1.43 -10.37 20.43
CA MET A 145 -0.26 -10.91 19.74
C MET A 145 0.33 -12.10 20.48
N LYS A 146 0.77 -13.12 19.72
CA LYS A 146 1.56 -14.25 20.21
C LYS A 146 2.83 -14.39 19.37
N GLY A 147 3.98 -14.58 20.03
CA GLY A 147 5.27 -14.81 19.36
C GLY A 147 6.30 -13.70 19.61
N LYS A 148 7.30 -13.58 18.73
CA LYS A 148 8.41 -12.62 18.83
C LYS A 148 8.22 -11.46 17.87
N ARG A 149 8.40 -10.22 18.36
CA ARG A 149 8.26 -8.99 17.57
C ARG A 149 9.40 -8.64 16.63
N THR A 150 10.40 -9.51 16.51
CA THR A 150 11.62 -9.25 15.73
C THR A 150 11.32 -9.05 14.24
N SER A 151 10.30 -9.70 13.69
CA SER A 151 9.83 -9.55 12.31
C SER A 151 8.41 -10.10 12.17
N MET A 152 7.64 -9.64 11.17
CA MET A 152 6.31 -10.15 10.82
C MET A 152 6.24 -11.68 10.76
N ARG A 153 7.33 -12.35 10.39
CA ARG A 153 7.35 -13.82 10.25
C ARG A 153 7.29 -14.58 11.58
N TYR A 154 7.54 -13.91 12.71
CA TYR A 154 7.72 -14.56 14.01
C TYR A 154 6.60 -14.29 15.02
N TYR A 155 5.52 -13.62 14.60
CA TYR A 155 4.35 -13.44 15.45
C TYR A 155 3.04 -13.57 14.67
N SER A 156 2.02 -13.97 15.39
CA SER A 156 0.63 -14.03 14.95
C SER A 156 -0.19 -13.03 15.76
N PHE A 157 -1.28 -12.57 15.17
CA PHE A 157 -2.22 -11.64 15.79
C PHE A 157 -3.60 -12.29 15.94
N LYS A 158 -4.40 -11.75 16.85
CA LYS A 158 -5.82 -12.07 17.04
C LYS A 158 -6.60 -10.75 17.15
N LEU A 159 -7.82 -10.69 16.62
CA LEU A 159 -8.73 -9.59 16.93
C LEU A 159 -9.32 -9.74 18.34
N THR A 160 -9.22 -8.68 19.15
CA THR A 160 -9.90 -8.58 20.44
C THR A 160 -11.42 -8.51 20.25
N GLU A 161 -12.22 -8.71 21.30
CA GLU A 161 -13.68 -8.55 21.24
C GLU A 161 -14.10 -7.17 20.74
N PHE A 162 -13.36 -6.12 21.11
CA PHE A 162 -13.57 -4.76 20.63
C PHE A 162 -13.25 -4.64 19.14
N GLY A 163 -12.14 -5.24 18.71
CA GLY A 163 -11.77 -5.39 17.30
C GLY A 163 -12.92 -5.99 16.51
N GLN A 164 -13.46 -7.13 16.94
CA GLN A 164 -14.56 -7.83 16.27
C GLN A 164 -15.85 -6.99 16.21
N ASN A 165 -16.24 -6.36 17.33
CA ASN A 165 -17.53 -5.66 17.49
C ASN A 165 -17.55 -4.21 17.00
N SER A 166 -16.44 -3.68 16.48
CA SER A 166 -16.37 -2.32 15.95
C SER A 166 -17.26 -2.14 14.70
N LYS A 167 -18.57 -1.92 14.90
CA LYS A 167 -19.56 -1.39 13.94
C LYS A 167 -19.62 0.15 13.95
N LYS A 168 -18.91 0.80 14.88
CA LYS A 168 -18.77 2.26 14.98
C LYS A 168 -17.34 2.69 14.66
N MET A 169 -16.99 2.68 13.37
CA MET A 169 -15.82 3.39 12.84
C MET A 169 -15.99 4.93 12.90
N GLY A 170 -17.01 5.44 13.60
CA GLY A 170 -17.25 6.87 13.81
C GLY A 170 -16.41 7.48 14.93
N MET A 171 -15.70 6.70 15.74
CA MET A 171 -14.95 7.24 16.89
C MET A 171 -13.52 7.70 16.54
N LEU A 172 -12.96 7.23 15.42
CA LEU A 172 -11.76 7.83 14.79
C LEU A 172 -12.13 8.97 13.80
N SER A 173 -13.41 9.08 13.42
CA SER A 173 -13.89 10.11 12.47
C SER A 173 -13.96 11.53 13.03
N ARG A 174 -13.63 11.76 14.32
CA ARG A 174 -13.38 13.11 14.83
C ARG A 174 -11.96 13.62 14.53
N VAL A 175 -11.09 12.80 13.92
CA VAL A 175 -9.69 13.18 13.65
C VAL A 175 -9.29 13.07 12.17
N CYS A 176 -9.90 12.21 11.35
CA CYS A 176 -9.48 12.07 9.95
C CYS A 176 -10.64 12.23 8.95
N GLY A 177 -10.47 13.21 8.06
CA GLY A 177 -11.40 13.55 7.00
C GLY A 177 -11.31 12.59 5.81
N SER A 178 -12.43 11.91 5.57
CA SER A 178 -13.01 11.55 4.26
C SER A 178 -12.24 10.65 3.26
N SER A 179 -13.02 9.66 2.79
CA SER A 179 -13.06 9.05 1.45
C SER A 179 -12.08 7.92 1.14
N PHE A 180 -12.30 6.72 1.70
CA PHE A 180 -11.89 5.45 1.07
C PHE A 180 -12.76 4.21 1.42
N CYS A 181 -13.94 4.40 2.03
CA CYS A 181 -14.89 3.32 2.27
C CYS A 181 -16.04 3.39 1.27
N GLU A 182 -15.80 3.08 -0.01
CA GLU A 182 -16.84 2.75 -0.98
C GLU A 182 -16.22 2.04 -2.19
N ASN A 183 -16.14 0.71 -2.08
CA ASN A 183 -16.48 -0.32 -3.06
C ASN A 183 -16.15 -1.69 -2.46
#